data_AF-A0A925A821-F1
#
_entry.id   AF-A0A925A821-F1
#
_cell.length_a   1.000
_cell.length_b   1.000
_cell.length_c   1.000
_cell.angle_alpha   90.00
_cell.angle_beta   90.00
_cell.angle_gamma   90.00
#
_symmetry.space_group_name_H-M   'P 1'
#
loop_
_entity.id
_entity.type
_entity.pdbx_description
1 polymer ?
#
loop_
_entity_poly.entity_id
_entity_poly.type
_entity_poly.pdbx_seq_one_letter_code
_entity_poly.pdbx_strand_id
1 'polypeptide(L)'
;MSYLKKILITLPDQLLEEVDSIIASQKINRSEFVREAMRLYIREKKRLELREKLKRGYQEMAGLNLTLAEMHVNADSQTLLCYEEKLAECE
;
A
#
# COMPACT_ATOMS: atom_id res chain seq x y z
N MET A 1 -28.40 4.65 -9.78
CA MET A 1 -28.23 4.67 -11.24
C MET A 1 -26.76 4.94 -11.55
N SER A 2 -26.00 3.94 -12.01
CA SER A 2 -24.63 4.15 -12.44
C SER A 2 -24.64 4.70 -13.87
N TYR A 3 -24.26 5.97 -14.04
CA TYR A 3 -24.19 6.60 -15.35
C TYR A 3 -22.83 6.26 -16.00
N LEU A 4 -22.84 5.44 -17.04
CA LEU A 4 -21.66 5.17 -17.85
C LEU A 4 -21.37 6.40 -18.73
N LYS A 5 -20.15 6.93 -18.65
CA LYS A 5 -19.66 7.99 -19.54
C LYS A 5 -18.71 7.39 -20.58
N LYS A 6 -18.91 7.75 -21.85
CA LYS A 6 -18.00 7.38 -22.94
C LYS A 6 -16.90 8.43 -23.04
N ILE A 7 -15.67 7.97 -23.26
CA ILE A 7 -14.50 8.81 -23.53
C ILE A 7 -13.90 8.38 -24.87
N LEU A 8 -13.46 9.35 -25.67
CA LEU A 8 -12.67 9.12 -26.87
C LEU A 8 -11.21 9.44 -26.52
N ILE A 9 -10.30 8.55 -26.85
CA ILE A 9 -8.86 8.70 -26.59
C ILE A 9 -8.07 8.38 -27.85
N THR A 10 -6.97 9.07 -28.05
CA THR A 10 -5.99 8.76 -29.10
C THR A 10 -4.84 7.99 -28.47
N LEU A 11 -4.43 6.90 -29.10
CA LEU A 11 -3.34 6.04 -28.66
C LEU A 11 -2.37 5.82 -29.83
N PRO A 12 -1.06 5.65 -29.57
CA PRO A 12 -0.12 5.21 -30.59
C PRO A 12 -0.52 3.84 -31.15
N ASP A 13 -0.39 3.64 -32.46
CA ASP A 13 -0.77 2.39 -33.13
C ASP A 13 -0.03 1.17 -32.55
N GLN A 14 1.28 1.31 -32.29
CA GLN A 14 2.10 0.26 -31.69
C GLN A 14 1.55 -0.21 -30.33
N LEU A 15 1.11 0.72 -29.48
CA LEU A 15 0.53 0.38 -28.19
C LEU A 15 -0.82 -0.33 -28.36
N LEU A 16 -1.61 0.07 -29.35
CA LEU A 16 -2.88 -0.57 -29.64
C LEU A 16 -2.69 -2.01 -30.15
N GLU A 17 -1.68 -2.25 -30.98
CA GLU A 17 -1.31 -3.59 -31.47
C GLU A 17 -0.88 -4.53 -30.34
N GLU A 18 -0.07 -4.03 -29.39
CA GLU A 18 0.30 -4.80 -28.18
C GLU A 18 -0.94 -5.17 -27.35
N VAL A 19 -1.83 -4.20 -27.15
CA VAL A 19 -3.08 -4.41 -26.42
C VAL A 19 -3.96 -5.45 -27.12
N ASP A 20 -4.10 -5.37 -28.44
CA ASP A 20 -4.88 -6.33 -29.22
C ASP A 20 -4.33 -7.75 -29.15
N SER A 21 -3.01 -7.90 -29.15
CA SER A 21 -2.34 -9.18 -29.00
C SER A 21 -2.68 -9.84 -27.66
N ILE A 22 -2.70 -9.06 -26.58
CA ILE A 22 -3.06 -9.52 -25.23
C ILE A 22 -4.55 -9.89 -25.18
N ILE A 23 -5.41 -9.04 -25.71
CA ILE A 23 -6.87 -9.24 -25.76
C ILE A 23 -7.21 -10.53 -26.50
N ALA A 24 -6.54 -10.81 -27.63
CA ALA A 24 -6.73 -12.04 -28.40
C ALA A 24 -6.41 -13.29 -27.57
N SER A 25 -5.34 -13.25 -26.77
CA SER A 25 -4.95 -14.37 -25.89
C SER A 25 -5.94 -14.59 -24.73
N GLN A 26 -6.53 -13.53 -24.19
CA GLN A 26 -7.37 -13.56 -22.99
C GLN A 26 -8.88 -13.60 -23.29
N LYS A 27 -9.30 -13.50 -24.57
CA LYS A 27 -10.70 -13.47 -25.01
C LYS A 27 -11.55 -12.38 -24.33
N ILE A 28 -10.94 -11.25 -23.98
CA ILE A 28 -11.62 -10.05 -23.44
C ILE A 28 -11.85 -9.04 -24.57
N ASN A 29 -12.48 -7.89 -24.28
CA ASN A 29 -12.62 -6.79 -25.25
C ASN A 29 -11.78 -5.57 -24.84
N ARG A 30 -11.46 -4.70 -25.82
CA ARG A 30 -10.67 -3.47 -25.59
C ARG A 30 -11.21 -2.60 -24.46
N SER A 31 -12.53 -2.41 -24.39
CA SER A 31 -13.17 -1.58 -23.36
C SER A 31 -13.06 -2.18 -21.96
N GLU A 32 -13.03 -3.50 -21.84
CA GLU A 32 -12.79 -4.21 -20.59
C GLU A 32 -11.34 -4.11 -20.17
N PHE A 33 -10.40 -4.40 -21.08
CA PHE A 33 -8.97 -4.24 -20.83
C PHE A 33 -8.62 -2.83 -20.35
N VAL A 34 -9.09 -1.79 -21.04
CA VAL A 34 -8.85 -0.39 -20.65
C VAL A 34 -9.46 -0.07 -19.29
N ARG A 35 -10.67 -0.55 -18.98
CA ARG A 35 -11.29 -0.35 -17.66
C ARG A 35 -10.49 -1.02 -16.55
N GLU A 36 -9.96 -2.22 -16.79
CA GLU A 36 -9.13 -2.92 -15.81
C GLU A 36 -7.79 -2.23 -15.60
N ALA A 37 -7.11 -1.85 -16.68
CA ALA A 37 -5.88 -1.08 -16.62
C ALA A 37 -6.07 0.23 -15.85
N MET A 38 -7.17 0.96 -16.09
CA MET A 38 -7.52 2.17 -15.34
C MET A 38 -7.74 1.89 -13.85
N ARG A 39 -8.49 0.83 -13.49
CA ARG A 39 -8.71 0.46 -12.08
C ARG A 39 -7.40 0.10 -11.39
N LEU A 40 -6.54 -0.66 -12.06
CA LEU A 40 -5.22 -1.04 -11.56
C LEU A 40 -4.35 0.20 -11.31
N TYR A 41 -4.28 1.10 -12.29
CA TYR A 41 -3.50 2.33 -12.20
C TYR A 41 -3.97 3.22 -11.04
N ILE A 42 -5.29 3.42 -10.90
CA ILE A 42 -5.85 4.20 -9.79
C ILE A 42 -5.53 3.55 -8.44
N ARG A 43 -5.66 2.23 -8.33
CA ARG A 43 -5.32 1.49 -7.09
C ARG A 43 -3.85 1.69 -6.73
N GLU A 44 -2.96 1.59 -7.70
CA GLU A 44 -1.53 1.75 -7.48
C GLU A 44 -1.16 3.17 -7.07
N LYS A 45 -1.75 4.19 -7.72
CA LYS A 45 -1.56 5.59 -7.31
C LYS A 45 -2.01 5.84 -5.88
N LYS A 46 -3.19 5.34 -5.48
CA LYS A 46 -3.67 5.44 -4.10
C LYS A 46 -2.74 4.73 -3.11
N ARG A 47 -2.18 3.57 -3.48
CA ARG A 47 -1.22 2.84 -2.64
C ARG A 47 0.05 3.66 -2.39
N LEU A 48 0.60 4.27 -3.44
CA LEU A 48 1.78 5.13 -3.34
C LEU A 48 1.51 6.39 -2.51
N GLU A 49 0.37 7.04 -2.73
CA GLU A 49 -0.05 8.20 -1.93
C GLU A 49 -0.21 7.87 -0.45
N LEU A 50 -0.81 6.72 -0.12
CA LEU A 50 -0.93 6.25 1.26
C LEU A 50 0.44 6.03 1.89
N ARG A 51 1.37 5.39 1.16
CA ARG A 51 2.73 5.13 1.65
C ARG A 51 3.47 6.43 1.97
N GLU A 52 3.36 7.43 1.10
CA GLU A 52 3.97 8.75 1.34
C GLU A 52 3.31 9.51 2.49
N LYS A 53 1.99 9.41 2.65
CA LYS A 53 1.28 9.97 3.81
C LYS A 53 1.73 9.31 5.13
N LEU A 54 1.84 7.98 5.15
CA LEU A 54 2.32 7.25 6.32
C LEU A 54 3.76 7.65 6.67
N LYS A 55 4.64 7.69 5.68
CA LYS A 55 6.04 8.11 5.87
C LYS A 55 6.11 9.50 6.51
N ARG A 56 5.39 10.48 5.96
CA ARG A 56 5.35 11.83 6.52
C ARG A 56 4.80 11.84 7.94
N GLY A 57 3.68 11.16 8.20
CA GLY A 57 3.11 11.08 9.55
C GLY A 57 4.07 10.48 10.58
N TYR A 58 4.82 9.42 10.21
CA TYR A 58 5.86 8.88 11.09
C TYR A 58 7.02 9.84 11.33
N GLN A 59 7.42 10.61 10.32
CA GLN A 59 8.47 11.63 10.47
C GLN A 59 8.00 12.79 11.35
N GLU A 60 6.76 13.24 11.18
CA GLU A 60 6.14 14.29 11.99
C GLU A 60 6.01 13.87 13.46
N MET A 61 5.66 12.60 13.72
CA MET A 61 5.51 12.06 15.07
C MET A 61 6.83 11.52 15.67
N ALA A 62 7.94 11.53 14.92
CA ALA A 62 9.16 10.85 15.33
C ALA A 62 9.69 11.32 16.69
N GLY A 63 9.70 12.63 16.94
CA GLY A 63 10.18 13.19 18.20
C GLY A 63 9.29 12.79 19.39
N LEU A 64 7.97 12.93 19.26
CA LEU A 64 7.02 12.57 20.32
C LEU A 64 7.05 11.06 20.60
N ASN A 65 7.10 10.23 19.56
CA ASN A 65 7.20 8.78 19.70
C ASN A 65 8.50 8.37 20.40
N LEU A 66 9.62 9.06 20.10
CA LEU A 66 10.89 8.82 20.77
C LEU A 66 10.80 9.17 22.27
N THR A 67 10.28 10.36 22.62
CA THR A 67 10.12 10.75 24.03
C THR A 67 9.23 9.78 24.80
N LEU A 68 8.12 9.32 24.20
CA LEU A 68 7.24 8.33 24.83
C LEU A 68 7.94 6.99 25.06
N ALA A 69 8.72 6.53 24.07
CA ALA A 69 9.48 5.29 24.20
C ALA A 69 10.54 5.39 25.32
N GLU A 70 11.27 6.51 25.38
CA GLU A 70 12.30 6.74 26.41
C GLU A 70 11.71 6.86 27.82
N MET A 71 10.52 7.44 27.98
CA MET A 71 9.88 7.59 29.30
C MET A 71 9.55 6.25 29.97
N HIS A 72 9.27 5.20 29.20
CA HIS A 72 8.82 3.91 29.75
C HIS A 72 9.88 2.79 29.71
N VAL A 73 11.03 3.03 29.05
CA VAL A 73 12.12 2.05 28.89
C VAL A 73 12.54 1.39 30.19
N ASN A 74 12.67 2.15 31.28
CA ASN A 74 13.14 1.60 32.56
C ASN A 74 12.11 0.67 33.20
N ALA A 75 10.81 1.02 33.11
CA ALA A 75 9.73 0.20 33.64
C ALA A 75 9.57 -1.09 32.83
N ASP A 76 9.68 -0.99 31.50
CA ASP A 76 9.65 -2.14 30.60
C ASP A 76 10.83 -3.08 30.88
N SER A 77 12.04 -2.53 31.07
CA SER A 77 13.23 -3.31 31.39
C SER A 77 13.12 -4.02 32.75
N GLN A 78 12.59 -3.36 33.78
CA GLN A 78 12.37 -4.00 35.08
C GLN A 78 11.35 -5.13 35.01
N THR A 79 10.29 -4.93 34.22
CA THR A 79 9.26 -5.95 33.99
C THR A 79 9.86 -7.18 33.31
N LEU A 80 10.71 -6.96 32.29
CA LEU A 80 11.40 -8.04 31.58
C LEU A 80 12.34 -8.82 32.51
N LEU A 81 13.16 -8.12 33.31
CA LEU A 81 14.07 -8.77 34.27
C LEU A 81 13.32 -9.66 35.27
N CYS A 82 12.25 -9.14 35.88
CA CYS A 82 11.45 -9.93 36.83
C CYS A 82 10.78 -11.14 36.17
N TYR A 83 10.38 -11.02 34.90
CA TYR A 83 9.86 -12.16 34.13
C TYR A 83 10.94 -13.22 33.88
N GLU A 84 12.13 -12.81 33.47
CA GLU A 84 13.26 -13.72 33.21
C GLU A 84 13.73 -14.44 34.49
N GLU A 85 13.81 -13.73 35.63
CA GLU A 85 14.12 -14.32 36.93
C GLU A 85 13.14 -15.43 37.31
N LYS A 86 11.83 -15.15 37.20
CA LYS A 86 10.80 -16.16 37.48
C LYS A 86 10.85 -17.36 36.55
N LEU A 87 11.26 -17.15 35.30
CA LEU A 87 11.38 -18.23 34.33
C LEU A 87 12.55 -19.16 34.70
N ALA A 88 13.69 -18.56 35.09
CA ALA A 88 14.88 -19.30 35.50
C ALA A 88 14.67 -20.09 36.80
N GLU A 89 13.82 -19.62 37.70
CA GLU A 89 13.42 -20.35 38.93
C GLU A 89 12.48 -21.54 38.65
N CYS A 90 11.92 -21.65 37.44
CA CYS A 90 11.03 -22.75 37.04
C CYS A 90 11.74 -23.89 36.27
N GLU A 91 13.05 -23.75 36.01
CA GLU A 91 13.92 -24.81 35.44
C GLU A 91 14.64 -25.59 36.55
#